data_AF-A0A517N3I6-F1
#
_entry.id   AF-A0A517N3I6-F1
#
_cell.length_a   1.000
_cell.length_b   1.000
_cell.length_c   1.000
_cell.angle_alpha   90.00
_cell.angle_beta   90.00
_cell.angle_gamma   90.00
#
_symmetry.space_group_name_H-M   'P 1'
#
loop_
_entity.id
_entity.type
_entity.pdbx_description
1 polymer ?
#
loop_
_entity_poly.entity_id
_entity_poly.type
_entity_poly.pdbx_seq_one_letter_code
_entity_poly.pdbx_strand_id
1 'polypeptide(L)' 'MLSISPTYLLYYVPLIIAISLVFGGTRHEATPLVLRHAWQTGRWITGFMAIIFAVLCVLDWLI' A
#
# COMPACT_ATOMS: atom_id res chain seq x y z
N MET A 1 -7.92 -10.29 -21.12
CA MET A 1 -8.74 -9.07 -20.92
C MET A 1 -8.72 -8.75 -19.43
N LEU A 2 -8.37 -7.54 -19.02
CA LEU A 2 -8.47 -7.14 -17.62
C LEU A 2 -9.94 -7.23 -17.20
N SER A 3 -10.26 -8.05 -16.19
CA SER A 3 -11.64 -8.25 -15.71
C SER A 3 -12.20 -7.03 -14.99
N ILE A 4 -11.34 -6.07 -14.63
CA ILE A 4 -11.66 -4.87 -13.88
C ILE A 4 -11.11 -3.62 -14.58
N SER A 5 -11.84 -2.50 -14.45
CA SER A 5 -11.38 -1.21 -14.95
C SER A 5 -10.13 -0.75 -14.17
N PRO A 6 -9.08 -0.23 -14.83
CA PRO A 6 -7.89 0.32 -14.17
C PRO A 6 -8.20 1.38 -13.11
N THR A 7 -9.34 2.08 -13.21
CA THR A 7 -9.79 3.06 -12.22
C THR A 7 -9.92 2.47 -10.81
N TYR A 8 -10.18 1.16 -10.69
CA TYR A 8 -10.25 0.50 -9.38
C TYR A 8 -8.92 0.53 -8.63
N LEU A 9 -7.79 0.67 -9.32
CA LEU A 9 -6.47 0.80 -8.69
C LEU A 9 -6.37 2.08 -7.86
N LEU A 10 -7.19 3.11 -8.14
CA LEU A 10 -7.21 4.35 -7.36
C LEU A 10 -7.68 4.13 -5.92
N TYR A 11 -8.48 3.09 -5.65
CA TYR A 11 -8.89 2.73 -4.29
C TYR A 11 -7.73 2.32 -3.38
N TYR A 12 -6.58 2.00 -3.97
CA TYR A 12 -5.35 1.74 -3.23
C TYR A 12 -4.90 2.94 -2.38
N VAL A 13 -5.02 4.16 -2.91
CA VAL A 13 -4.52 5.39 -2.27
C VAL A 13 -5.26 5.72 -0.95
N PRO A 14 -6.60 5.82 -0.91
CA PRO A 14 -7.28 6.08 0.35
C PRO A 14 -7.10 4.93 1.35
N LEU A 15 -7.02 3.68 0.88
CA LEU A 15 -6.83 2.51 1.72
C LEU A 15 -5.47 2.53 2.42
N ILE A 16 -4.39 2.80 1.69
CA ILE A 16 -3.03 2.81 2.25
C ILE A 16 -2.85 3.96 3.24
N ILE A 17 -3.44 5.13 2.96
CA ILE A 17 -3.41 6.30 3.84
C ILE A 17 -4.14 5.96 5.15
N ALA A 18 -5.37 5.43 5.08
CA ALA A 18 -6.17 5.10 6.25
C ALA A 18 -5.47 4.09 7.16
N ILE A 19 -5.03 2.96 6.61
CA ILE A 19 -4.37 1.89 7.39
C ILE A 19 -3.07 2.39 8.03
N SER A 20 -2.27 3.16 7.28
CA SER A 20 -0.98 3.66 7.77
C SER A 20 -1.15 4.65 8.91
N LEU A 21 -2.13 5.57 8.81
CA LEU A 21 -2.43 6.54 9.86
C LEU A 21 -2.98 5.86 11.12
N VAL A 22 -3.90 4.89 10.98
CA VAL A 22 -4.44 4.13 12.12
C VAL A 22 -3.32 3.36 12.83
N PHE A 23 -2.41 2.75 12.07
CA PHE A 23 -1.27 2.05 12.63
C PHE A 23 -0.32 2.98 13.41
N GLY A 24 -0.03 4.17 12.87
CA GLY A 24 0.77 5.18 13.58
C GLY A 24 0.06 5.72 14.82
N GLY A 25 -1.25 5.98 14.72
CA GLY A 25 -2.07 6.60 15.76
C GLY A 25 -2.35 5.70 16.96
N THR A 26 -2.34 4.38 16.78
CA THR A 26 -2.48 3.44 17.90
C THR A 26 -1.22 3.30 18.76
N ARG A 27 -0.06 3.74 18.25
CA ARG A 27 1.25 3.62 18.94
C ARG A 27 1.76 4.92 19.54
N HIS A 28 1.34 6.06 18.98
CA HIS A 28 1.87 7.36 19.35
C HIS A 28 0.74 8.38 19.44
N GLU A 29 0.79 9.19 20.49
CA GLU A 29 -0.14 10.33 20.67
C GLU A 29 0.41 11.60 20.02
N ALA A 30 1.73 11.73 19.93
CA ALA A 30 2.37 12.85 19.27
C ALA A 30 2.22 12.74 17.74
N THR A 31 1.49 13.69 17.15
CA THR A 31 1.25 13.79 15.70
C THR A 31 2.50 13.63 14.81
N PRO A 32 3.69 14.21 15.13
CA PRO A 32 4.87 13.99 14.29
C PRO A 32 5.36 12.54 14.29
N LEU A 33 5.22 11.82 15.41
CA LEU A 33 5.60 10.41 15.51
C LEU A 33 4.60 9.51 14.77
N VAL A 34 3.31 9.84 14.82
CA VAL A 34 2.25 9.16 14.05
C VAL A 34 2.56 9.24 12.56
N LEU A 35 2.82 10.44 12.04
CA LEU A 35 3.10 10.64 10.61
C LEU A 35 4.36 9.91 10.16
N ARG A 36 5.43 9.92 10.97
CA ARG A 36 6.67 9.21 10.66
C ARG A 36 6.46 7.69 10.57
N HIS A 37 5.76 7.11 11.54
CA HIS A 37 5.44 5.68 11.52
C HIS A 37 4.46 5.32 10.40
N ALA A 38 3.43 6.13 10.18
CA ALA A 38 2.49 5.95 9.09
C ALA A 38 3.22 5.93 7.74
N TRP A 39 4.13 6.87 7.50
CA TRP A 39 4.93 6.90 6.27
C TRP A 39 5.79 5.64 6.09
N GLN A 40 6.47 5.19 7.16
CA GLN A 40 7.28 3.98 7.12
C GLN A 40 6.42 2.74 6.85
N THR A 41 5.26 2.62 7.50
CA THR A 41 4.31 1.52 7.31
C THR A 41 3.75 1.51 5.89
N GLY A 42 3.31 2.66 5.38
CA GLY A 42 2.82 2.79 4.01
C GLY A 42 3.86 2.36 2.99
N ARG A 43 5.11 2.84 3.12
CA ARG A 43 6.23 2.44 2.25
C ARG A 43 6.48 0.93 2.25
N TRP A 44 6.44 0.28 3.41
CA TRP A 44 6.65 -1.16 3.51
C TRP A 44 5.52 -1.95 2.85
N ILE A 45 4.26 -1.59 3.10
CA ILE A 45 3.11 -2.25 2.50
C ILE A 45 3.11 -2.05 0.97
N THR A 46 3.34 -0.82 0.49
CA THR A 46 3.46 -0.53 -0.95
C THR A 46 4.59 -1.30 -1.59
N GLY A 47 5.77 -1.32 -0.96
CA GLY A 47 6.93 -2.05 -1.46
C GLY A 47 6.64 -3.55 -1.58
N PHE A 48 6.04 -4.15 -0.55
CA PHE A 48 5.67 -5.56 -0.56
C PHE A 48 4.63 -5.88 -1.65
N MET A 49 3.57 -5.09 -1.77
CA MET A 49 2.56 -5.27 -2.82
C MET A 49 3.13 -5.08 -4.24
N ALA A 50 4.05 -4.14 -4.42
CA ALA A 50 4.73 -3.93 -5.70
C ALA A 50 5.62 -5.12 -6.09
N ILE A 51 6.31 -5.74 -5.12
CA ILE A 51 7.09 -6.96 -5.35
C ILE A 51 6.17 -8.10 -5.80
N ILE A 52 5.05 -8.31 -5.12
CA ILE A 52 4.06 -9.33 -5.53
C ILE A 52 3.56 -9.05 -6.95
N PHE A 53 3.19 -7.80 -7.24
CA PHE A 53 2.76 -7.40 -8.57
C PHE A 53 3.81 -7.70 -9.64
N ALA A 54 5.08 -7.35 -9.39
CA ALA A 54 6.18 -7.64 -10.31
C ALA A 54 6.35 -9.14 -10.55
N VAL A 55 6.28 -9.97 -9.50
CA VAL A 55 6.35 -11.43 -9.62
C VAL A 55 5.20 -11.96 -10.46
N LEU A 56 3.98 -11.49 -10.23
CA LEU A 56 2.81 -11.90 -11.02
C LEU A 56 2.94 -11.50 -12.49
N CYS A 57 3.44 -10.30 -12.80
CA CYS A 57 3.71 -9.88 -14.17
C CYS A 57 4.77 -10.76 -14.86
N VAL A 58 5.84 -11.13 -14.14
CA VAL A 58 6.86 -12.04 -14.69
C VAL A 58 6.27 -13.41 -14.98
N LEU A 59 5.44 -13.95 -14.09
CA LEU A 59 4.77 -15.23 -14.30
C LEU A 59 3.78 -15.18 -15.47
N ASP A 60 3.01 -14.09 -15.61
CA ASP A 60 2.10 -13.88 -16.74
C ASP A 60 2.82 -13.84 -18.08
N TRP A 61 4.05 -13.31 -18.14
CA TRP A 61 4.86 -13.32 -19.37
C TRP A 61 5.48 -14.68 -19.69
N LEU A 62 5.65 -15.55 -18.70
CA LEU A 62 6.25 -16.88 -18.86
C LEU A 62 5.23 -17.95 -19.28
N ILE A 63 3.94 -17.71 -19.02
CA ILE A 63 2.81 -18.60 -19.32
C ILE A 63 2.18 -18.19 -20.65
#